data_AF-A0A0G4G8Z0-F1
#
_entry.id   AF-A0A0G4G8Z0-F1
#
_cell.length_a   1.000
_cell.length_b   1.000
_cell.length_c   1.000
_cell.angle_alpha   90.00
_cell.angle_beta   90.00
_cell.angle_gamma   90.00
#
_symmetry.space_group_name_H-M   'P 1'
#
loop_
_entity.id
_entity.type
_entity.pdbx_description
1 polymer ?
#
loop_
_entity_poly.entity_id
_entity_poly.type
_entity_poly.pdbx_seq_one_letter_code
_entity_poly.pdbx_strand_id
1 'polypeptide(L)'
;MTGLCTWPALLCPLLYALLVTGRSQPECIGDGTDYDYIEEITTTTERTMIFTNCPNHPYRNLNTYWPVKGNVSFSVPLYPEYESSATVSFTTSVGPVGVLFSGAYVFSPYSEIVQTEVTGFSSSAVQLEKGTFDLCGCHASSNEAPSYHCHHPPDCLLRQMNMNESDHSPQIGWAADGFPIYGPRGPDGTIMRTCSSQGLSSGVCTDSCGGYAATLSTVDTYTYRYYLQGNAISGVGTCGSPDGTVSGSEHYPQTPPCLMGCCPSGATCSLSTLPSCGSSTTTGTTSTFSAVALTILPLRPACQACWEYGSDGATPAFCGGRGSLAAEKADEYSGTVRKFGSGAFLCFVWLALHAVLHGPS
;
A
#
# COMPACT_ATOMS: atom_id res chain seq x y z
N MET A 1 73.88 -33.39 -9.38
CA MET A 1 72.61 -32.92 -8.78
C MET A 1 72.27 -31.60 -9.44
N THR A 2 71.24 -31.65 -10.27
CA THR A 2 70.64 -30.56 -11.05
C THR A 2 69.83 -29.63 -10.16
N GLY A 3 69.75 -28.33 -10.49
CA GLY A 3 68.65 -27.47 -10.04
C GLY A 3 68.97 -25.99 -9.92
N LEU A 4 68.77 -25.25 -11.02
CA LEU A 4 68.65 -23.79 -11.08
C LEU A 4 67.24 -23.34 -10.67
N CYS A 5 67.12 -22.16 -10.05
CA CYS A 5 66.27 -21.02 -10.48
C CYS A 5 65.73 -20.14 -9.31
N THR A 6 66.27 -18.91 -9.26
CA THR A 6 65.62 -17.58 -9.11
C THR A 6 64.27 -17.43 -8.42
N TRP A 7 64.15 -16.50 -7.44
CA TRP A 7 63.12 -15.43 -7.31
C TRP A 7 63.52 -14.44 -6.17
N PRO A 8 63.36 -13.11 -6.33
CA PRO A 8 63.21 -12.20 -5.20
C PRO A 8 61.85 -11.48 -5.27
N ALA A 9 61.08 -11.48 -4.20
CA ALA A 9 59.95 -10.57 -4.03
C ALA A 9 59.75 -10.24 -2.56
N LEU A 10 59.71 -8.92 -2.31
CA LEU A 10 59.62 -8.27 -1.02
C LEU A 10 58.32 -8.57 -0.26
N LEU A 11 58.48 -8.54 1.06
CA LEU A 11 57.49 -8.34 2.11
C LEU A 11 56.29 -7.44 1.74
N CYS A 12 55.07 -7.99 1.85
CA CYS A 12 53.87 -7.24 2.24
C CYS A 12 52.79 -8.23 2.71
N PRO A 13 52.48 -8.36 4.01
CA PRO A 13 51.26 -9.04 4.44
C PRO A 13 50.13 -8.00 4.38
N LEU A 14 49.48 -7.90 3.22
CA LEU A 14 48.17 -7.24 3.13
C LEU A 14 47.14 -8.20 3.72
N LEU A 15 46.97 -8.06 5.04
CA LEU A 15 45.83 -8.53 5.79
C LEU A 15 44.59 -7.87 5.16
N TYR A 16 43.92 -8.55 4.23
CA TYR A 16 42.58 -8.18 3.78
C TYR A 16 41.64 -8.47 4.95
N ALA A 17 41.56 -7.54 5.90
CA ALA A 17 40.45 -7.45 6.81
C ALA A 17 39.22 -7.15 5.94
N LEU A 18 38.37 -8.15 5.76
CA LEU A 18 37.03 -7.98 5.22
C LEU A 18 36.24 -7.17 6.27
N LEU A 19 36.41 -5.85 6.25
CA LEU A 19 35.47 -4.92 6.87
C LEU A 19 34.19 -5.02 6.06
N VAL A 20 33.31 -5.93 6.45
CA VAL A 20 31.88 -5.80 6.19
C VAL A 20 31.47 -4.53 6.91
N THR A 21 31.56 -3.41 6.21
CA THR A 21 30.91 -2.18 6.64
C THR A 21 29.42 -2.50 6.65
N GLY A 22 28.84 -2.55 7.84
CA GLY A 22 27.38 -2.61 7.99
C GLY A 22 26.82 -1.41 7.25
N ARG A 23 26.23 -1.64 6.07
CA ARG A 23 25.54 -0.59 5.34
C ARG A 23 24.34 -0.20 6.20
N SER A 24 24.38 1.00 6.77
CA SER A 24 23.16 1.72 7.11
C SER A 24 22.24 1.62 5.90
N GLN A 25 21.07 1.02 6.05
CA GLN A 25 20.07 1.03 4.96
C GLN A 25 19.79 2.49 4.62
N PRO A 26 19.81 2.87 3.34
CA PRO A 26 19.71 4.28 2.99
C PRO A 26 18.33 4.80 3.38
N GLU A 27 18.32 5.93 4.08
CA GLU A 27 17.12 6.76 4.21
C GLU A 27 16.53 7.00 2.81
N CYS A 28 15.21 6.92 2.71
CA CYS A 28 14.51 7.22 1.46
C CYS A 28 14.80 8.66 1.01
N ILE A 29 14.89 8.90 -0.30
CA ILE A 29 14.98 10.28 -0.80
C ILE A 29 13.68 11.02 -0.45
N GLY A 30 13.82 12.19 0.19
CA GLY A 30 12.71 13.02 0.70
C GLY A 30 11.72 13.54 -0.33
N ASP A 31 11.99 13.39 -1.62
CA ASP A 31 11.09 13.80 -2.72
C ASP A 31 10.12 12.68 -3.16
N GLY A 32 10.26 11.47 -2.57
CA GLY A 32 9.43 10.31 -2.86
C GLY A 32 9.85 9.53 -4.12
N THR A 33 10.96 9.88 -4.78
CA THR A 33 11.41 9.19 -6.01
C THR A 33 11.92 7.77 -5.78
N ASP A 34 12.24 7.43 -4.53
CA ASP A 34 12.63 6.09 -4.11
C ASP A 34 11.45 5.11 -3.95
N TYR A 35 10.22 5.60 -4.05
CA TYR A 35 9.04 4.74 -4.05
C TYR A 35 9.06 3.79 -5.25
N ASP A 36 8.77 2.53 -4.96
CA ASP A 36 8.39 1.53 -5.94
C ASP A 36 7.40 0.55 -5.33
N TYR A 37 6.48 0.07 -6.16
CA TYR A 37 5.49 -0.94 -5.81
C TYR A 37 5.17 -1.77 -7.05
N ILE A 38 5.18 -3.08 -6.89
CA ILE A 38 4.78 -4.05 -7.90
C ILE A 38 3.87 -5.06 -7.21
N GLU A 39 2.79 -5.46 -7.89
CA GLU A 39 1.98 -6.60 -7.49
C GLU A 39 2.18 -7.73 -8.50
N GLU A 40 2.48 -8.92 -8.01
CA GLU A 40 2.68 -10.12 -8.82
C GLU A 40 1.72 -11.23 -8.38
N ILE A 41 1.17 -11.95 -9.37
CA ILE A 41 0.45 -13.20 -9.16
C ILE A 41 1.23 -14.27 -9.91
N THR A 42 2.14 -14.92 -9.21
CA THR A 42 2.98 -16.01 -9.76
C THR A 42 2.47 -17.40 -9.39
N THR A 43 1.56 -17.48 -8.42
CA THR A 43 0.91 -18.71 -7.96
C THR A 43 -0.60 -18.62 -8.17
N THR A 44 -1.30 -19.73 -7.91
CA THR A 44 -2.78 -19.77 -7.94
C THR A 44 -3.42 -19.46 -6.59
N THR A 45 -2.61 -19.22 -5.55
CA THR A 45 -3.06 -19.20 -4.13
C THR A 45 -2.78 -17.88 -3.43
N GLU A 46 -1.75 -17.13 -3.84
CA GLU A 46 -1.41 -15.82 -3.28
C GLU A 46 -1.13 -14.78 -4.37
N ARG A 47 -1.24 -13.52 -3.96
CA ARG A 47 -0.61 -12.38 -4.63
C ARG A 47 0.51 -11.86 -3.74
N THR A 48 1.57 -11.34 -4.35
CA THR A 48 2.72 -10.80 -3.65
C THR A 48 2.94 -9.34 -4.04
N MET A 49 2.96 -8.47 -3.05
CA MET A 49 3.35 -7.08 -3.20
C MET A 49 4.85 -6.94 -2.92
N ILE A 50 5.59 -6.35 -3.85
CA ILE A 50 7.01 -6.06 -3.75
C ILE A 50 7.19 -4.54 -3.76
N PHE A 51 7.78 -3.96 -2.72
CA PHE A 51 7.82 -2.50 -2.57
C PHE A 51 9.03 -2.03 -1.77
N THR A 52 9.40 -0.76 -1.94
CA THR A 52 10.58 -0.18 -1.26
C THR A 52 10.31 0.29 0.16
N ASN A 53 9.03 0.44 0.50
CA ASN A 53 8.54 1.10 1.71
C ASN A 53 9.00 2.56 1.87
N CYS A 54 9.37 3.19 0.76
CA CYS A 54 9.56 4.64 0.70
C CYS A 54 8.24 5.33 0.37
N PRO A 55 7.98 6.53 0.92
CA PRO A 55 6.80 7.31 0.60
C PRO A 55 6.74 7.63 -0.89
N ASN A 56 5.55 7.53 -1.50
CA ASN A 56 5.32 7.87 -2.92
C ASN A 56 5.03 9.36 -3.16
N HIS A 57 5.43 10.18 -2.20
CA HIS A 57 5.24 11.62 -2.15
C HIS A 57 6.40 12.26 -1.40
N PRO A 58 6.62 13.57 -1.55
CA PRO A 58 7.53 14.29 -0.69
C PRO A 58 7.09 14.15 0.76
N TYR A 59 8.05 13.94 1.65
CA TYR A 59 7.77 13.86 3.07
C TYR A 59 8.72 14.79 3.82
N ARG A 60 8.21 15.34 4.93
CA ARG A 60 9.04 16.01 5.92
C ARG A 60 9.07 15.10 7.12
N ASN A 61 10.28 14.83 7.62
CA ASN A 61 10.40 14.08 8.84
C ASN A 61 9.99 14.96 10.04
N LEU A 62 8.81 14.67 10.61
CA LEU A 62 8.30 15.27 11.85
C LEU A 62 8.50 14.32 13.05
N ASN A 63 8.96 13.11 12.79
CA ASN A 63 9.26 12.08 13.77
C ASN A 63 10.78 12.02 14.03
N THR A 64 11.18 11.34 15.11
CA THR A 64 12.60 11.00 15.35
C THR A 64 13.08 9.92 14.37
N TYR A 65 12.16 9.11 13.85
CA TYR A 65 12.44 8.06 12.88
C TYR A 65 12.24 8.53 11.44
N TRP A 66 13.03 8.03 10.49
CA TRP A 66 12.89 8.32 9.06
C TRP A 66 12.55 7.07 8.25
N PRO A 67 11.87 7.21 7.09
CA PRO A 67 11.64 6.10 6.18
C PRO A 67 12.97 5.49 5.70
N VAL A 68 13.09 4.19 5.85
CA VAL A 68 14.26 3.42 5.43
C VAL A 68 13.91 2.64 4.17
N LYS A 69 14.69 2.84 3.11
CA LYS A 69 14.50 2.11 1.86
C LYS A 69 14.86 0.64 2.04
N GLY A 70 13.96 -0.24 1.62
CA GLY A 70 14.20 -1.68 1.57
C GLY A 70 13.74 -2.31 0.28
N ASN A 71 13.75 -3.64 0.26
CA ASN A 71 13.06 -4.45 -0.73
C ASN A 71 12.16 -5.41 0.05
N VAL A 72 10.91 -5.00 0.25
CA VAL A 72 9.93 -5.70 1.07
C VAL A 72 9.06 -6.56 0.16
N SER A 73 8.76 -7.78 0.61
CA SER A 73 7.77 -8.66 -0.01
C SER A 73 6.67 -8.97 0.99
N PHE A 74 5.42 -8.81 0.57
CA PHE A 74 4.23 -9.06 1.39
C PHE A 74 3.21 -9.86 0.60
N SER A 75 3.04 -11.13 0.95
CA SER A 75 2.11 -12.06 0.32
C SER A 75 0.80 -12.15 1.09
N VAL A 76 -0.30 -12.13 0.34
CA VAL A 76 -1.66 -12.27 0.87
C VAL A 76 -2.46 -13.26 0.03
N PRO A 77 -3.50 -13.91 0.59
CA PRO A 77 -4.37 -14.82 -0.15
C PRO A 77 -4.91 -14.20 -1.44
N LEU A 78 -4.87 -14.97 -2.52
CA LEU A 78 -5.42 -14.57 -3.81
C LEU A 78 -6.96 -14.61 -3.80
N TYR A 79 -7.49 -15.60 -3.08
CA TYR A 79 -8.90 -15.84 -2.82
C TYR A 79 -9.10 -15.79 -1.30
N PRO A 80 -9.45 -14.61 -0.73
CA PRO A 80 -9.63 -14.51 0.71
C PRO A 80 -10.83 -15.34 1.16
N GLU A 81 -10.70 -15.93 2.34
CA GLU A 81 -11.76 -16.65 3.03
C GLU A 81 -12.19 -15.86 4.27
N TYR A 82 -13.49 -15.67 4.44
CA TYR A 82 -14.09 -14.94 5.55
C TYR A 82 -14.39 -15.89 6.71
N GLU A 83 -13.94 -15.54 7.91
CA GLU A 83 -14.05 -16.33 9.13
C GLU A 83 -14.41 -15.46 10.35
N SER A 84 -15.70 -15.24 10.57
CA SER A 84 -16.18 -14.43 11.70
C SER A 84 -15.94 -15.05 13.09
N SER A 85 -15.65 -16.35 13.18
CA SER A 85 -15.48 -17.05 14.46
C SER A 85 -14.03 -17.10 14.96
N ALA A 86 -13.04 -16.75 14.12
CA ALA A 86 -11.62 -16.84 14.45
C ALA A 86 -10.85 -15.59 14.00
N THR A 87 -11.23 -14.43 14.55
CA THR A 87 -10.57 -13.14 14.25
C THR A 87 -9.22 -13.01 14.97
N VAL A 88 -8.22 -12.46 14.29
CA VAL A 88 -6.94 -12.10 14.92
C VAL A 88 -7.03 -10.68 15.44
N SER A 89 -6.83 -10.47 16.74
CA SER A 89 -6.79 -9.12 17.33
C SER A 89 -5.39 -8.52 17.30
N PHE A 90 -5.34 -7.22 17.04
CA PHE A 90 -4.16 -6.36 17.07
C PHE A 90 -4.34 -5.17 18.04
N THR A 91 -5.27 -5.27 18.99
CA THR A 91 -5.50 -4.24 20.02
C THR A 91 -4.38 -4.16 21.06
N THR A 92 -3.45 -5.11 21.08
CA THR A 92 -2.31 -5.18 22.01
C THR A 92 -0.98 -5.42 21.30
N SER A 93 -0.92 -5.31 19.96
CA SER A 93 0.28 -5.63 19.19
C SER A 93 0.52 -4.59 18.11
N VAL A 94 1.77 -4.11 18.05
CA VAL A 94 2.25 -3.25 16.96
C VAL A 94 2.55 -4.10 15.73
N GLY A 95 2.26 -3.58 14.56
CA GLY A 95 2.72 -4.16 13.30
C GLY A 95 1.77 -3.96 12.12
N PRO A 96 2.20 -4.41 10.94
CA PRO A 96 1.42 -4.29 9.72
C PRO A 96 0.21 -5.23 9.73
N VAL A 97 -0.96 -4.66 9.47
CA VAL A 97 -2.22 -5.39 9.19
C VAL A 97 -2.57 -5.38 7.69
N GLY A 98 -1.80 -4.65 6.89
CA GLY A 98 -1.94 -4.57 5.45
C GLY A 98 -0.86 -3.71 4.78
N VAL A 99 -0.96 -3.57 3.48
CA VAL A 99 -0.06 -2.77 2.64
C VAL A 99 -0.89 -1.88 1.73
N LEU A 100 -0.49 -0.62 1.62
CA LEU A 100 -1.06 0.38 0.73
C LEU A 100 -0.32 0.40 -0.60
N PHE A 101 -1.03 0.82 -1.64
CA PHE A 101 -0.48 1.03 -2.97
C PHE A 101 0.61 2.11 -3.00
N SER A 102 0.63 3.02 -2.03
CA SER A 102 1.73 3.98 -1.82
C SER A 102 3.04 3.36 -1.31
N GLY A 103 3.06 2.03 -1.06
CA GLY A 103 4.21 1.34 -0.47
C GLY A 103 4.30 1.49 1.05
N ALA A 104 3.40 2.23 1.69
CA ALA A 104 3.28 2.27 3.14
C ALA A 104 2.59 1.02 3.68
N TYR A 105 2.93 0.61 4.90
CA TYR A 105 2.09 -0.34 5.62
C TYR A 105 0.81 0.34 6.14
N VAL A 106 -0.22 -0.46 6.37
CA VAL A 106 -1.29 -0.13 7.31
C VAL A 106 -0.92 -0.78 8.63
N PHE A 107 -0.74 0.00 9.69
CA PHE A 107 -0.47 -0.54 11.02
C PHE A 107 -1.75 -0.71 11.84
N SER A 108 -1.70 -1.64 12.79
CA SER A 108 -2.73 -1.81 13.80
C SER A 108 -3.02 -0.49 14.54
N PRO A 109 -4.18 -0.34 15.20
CA PRO A 109 -4.46 0.86 15.98
C PRO A 109 -3.65 0.94 17.29
N TYR A 110 -2.81 -0.05 17.58
CA TYR A 110 -1.96 -0.09 18.77
C TYR A 110 -0.72 0.78 18.62
N SER A 111 -0.41 1.52 19.68
CA SER A 111 0.84 2.26 19.86
C SER A 111 1.56 1.75 21.09
N GLU A 112 2.89 1.63 21.02
CA GLU A 112 3.68 1.29 22.21
C GLU A 112 3.57 2.33 23.34
N ILE A 113 3.09 3.56 23.03
CA ILE A 113 2.84 4.61 24.03
C ILE A 113 1.76 4.19 25.03
N VAL A 114 0.71 3.47 24.58
CA VAL A 114 -0.41 3.13 25.48
C VAL A 114 -0.03 2.07 26.51
N GLN A 115 0.88 1.14 26.19
CA GLN A 115 1.32 0.02 27.03
C GLN A 115 0.20 -0.92 27.54
N THR A 116 -1.05 -0.71 27.12
CA THR A 116 -2.23 -1.52 27.45
C THR A 116 -3.07 -1.76 26.20
N GLU A 117 -4.12 -2.57 26.30
CA GLU A 117 -5.06 -2.76 25.20
C GLU A 117 -5.68 -1.44 24.72
N VAL A 118 -5.77 -1.27 23.40
CA VAL A 118 -6.53 -0.19 22.78
C VAL A 118 -8.01 -0.54 22.83
N THR A 119 -8.74 0.20 23.66
CA THR A 119 -10.19 0.05 23.84
C THR A 119 -11.02 1.17 23.22
N GLY A 120 -10.36 2.17 22.61
CA GLY A 120 -11.04 3.29 21.99
C GLY A 120 -10.07 4.32 21.40
N PHE A 121 -10.65 5.41 20.88
CA PHE A 121 -9.90 6.48 20.22
C PHE A 121 -8.79 7.10 21.09
N SER A 122 -9.06 7.35 22.38
CA SER A 122 -8.12 8.01 23.28
C SER A 122 -6.82 7.22 23.49
N SER A 123 -6.86 5.90 23.31
CA SER A 123 -5.72 4.98 23.42
C SER A 123 -5.17 4.53 22.06
N SER A 124 -5.73 5.00 20.95
CA SER A 124 -5.31 4.61 19.61
C SER A 124 -4.01 5.32 19.18
N ALA A 125 -3.23 4.66 18.33
CA ALA A 125 -2.02 5.22 17.73
C ALA A 125 -2.29 6.55 17.01
N VAL A 126 -3.41 6.66 16.28
CA VAL A 126 -3.83 7.91 15.65
C VAL A 126 -3.87 9.08 16.63
N GLN A 127 -4.38 8.88 17.84
CA GLN A 127 -4.52 9.95 18.82
C GLN A 127 -3.21 10.22 19.57
N LEU A 128 -2.44 9.16 19.86
CA LEU A 128 -1.21 9.24 20.64
C LEU A 128 -0.02 9.74 19.81
N GLU A 129 -0.04 9.50 18.50
CA GLU A 129 1.10 9.74 17.61
C GLU A 129 0.86 10.84 16.59
N LYS A 130 -0.32 11.47 16.57
CA LYS A 130 -0.69 12.54 15.62
C LYS A 130 0.33 13.65 15.42
N GLY A 131 1.13 13.96 16.44
CA GLY A 131 2.19 14.98 16.35
C GLY A 131 3.41 14.57 15.53
N THR A 132 3.48 13.31 15.08
CA THR A 132 4.63 12.72 14.39
C THR A 132 4.34 12.35 12.94
N PHE A 133 3.07 12.38 12.51
CA PHE A 133 2.67 12.08 11.14
C PHE A 133 3.15 13.18 10.20
N ASP A 134 3.63 12.78 9.03
CA ASP A 134 3.87 13.69 7.95
C ASP A 134 2.55 14.26 7.39
N LEU A 135 2.68 15.11 6.37
CA LEU A 135 1.54 15.78 5.75
C LEU A 135 0.52 14.83 5.09
N CYS A 136 0.88 13.57 4.86
CA CYS A 136 0.03 12.56 4.24
C CYS A 136 -0.59 11.61 5.27
N GLY A 137 -0.28 11.80 6.56
CA GLY A 137 -0.88 11.03 7.65
C GLY A 137 -0.11 9.78 8.06
N CYS A 138 1.16 9.70 7.68
CA CYS A 138 1.97 8.49 7.84
C CYS A 138 3.35 8.86 8.42
N HIS A 139 4.06 7.88 8.96
CA HIS A 139 5.41 8.08 9.51
C HIS A 139 6.20 6.76 9.56
N ALA A 140 7.48 6.83 9.95
CA ALA A 140 8.32 5.65 10.20
C ALA A 140 8.42 5.35 11.70
N SER A 141 8.76 4.12 12.08
CA SER A 141 9.03 3.72 13.48
C SER A 141 10.43 3.15 13.72
N SER A 142 11.28 3.07 12.70
CA SER A 142 12.65 2.57 12.79
C SER A 142 13.57 3.25 11.78
N ASN A 143 14.82 3.45 12.19
CA ASN A 143 15.92 3.96 11.35
C ASN A 143 16.80 2.84 10.78
N GLU A 144 16.46 1.58 11.06
CA GLU A 144 17.27 0.41 10.71
C GLU A 144 16.59 -0.46 9.65
N ALA A 145 15.26 -0.41 9.57
CA ALA A 145 14.46 -1.26 8.70
C ALA A 145 13.23 -0.53 8.14
N PRO A 146 12.72 -0.98 6.96
CA PRO A 146 11.43 -0.55 6.41
C PRO A 146 10.32 -0.56 7.44
N SER A 147 9.81 0.63 7.76
CA SER A 147 8.81 0.83 8.81
C SER A 147 7.85 1.99 8.52
N TYR A 148 7.80 2.51 7.30
CA TYR A 148 6.88 3.60 6.96
C TYR A 148 5.44 3.09 6.87
N HIS A 149 4.53 3.71 7.60
CA HIS A 149 3.17 3.23 7.80
C HIS A 149 2.17 4.34 8.14
N CYS A 150 0.89 4.01 8.00
CA CYS A 150 -0.22 4.91 8.30
C CYS A 150 -1.15 4.28 9.35
N HIS A 151 -1.73 5.14 10.20
CA HIS A 151 -2.76 4.77 11.20
C HIS A 151 -4.15 5.32 10.86
N HIS A 152 -4.31 5.95 9.70
CA HIS A 152 -5.57 6.51 9.22
C HIS A 152 -5.58 6.60 7.69
N PRO A 153 -6.68 7.07 7.06
CA PRO A 153 -6.75 7.23 5.61
C PRO A 153 -5.59 8.11 5.08
N PRO A 154 -4.75 7.61 4.14
CA PRO A 154 -3.60 8.34 3.62
C PRO A 154 -4.02 9.41 2.61
N ASP A 155 -3.97 10.68 3.00
CA ASP A 155 -4.47 11.81 2.23
C ASP A 155 -3.86 11.90 0.82
N CYS A 156 -2.55 11.75 0.73
CA CYS A 156 -1.82 11.88 -0.53
C CYS A 156 -2.16 10.75 -1.51
N LEU A 157 -2.28 9.51 -1.01
CA LEU A 157 -2.68 8.37 -1.83
C LEU A 157 -4.11 8.55 -2.33
N LEU A 158 -5.05 8.93 -1.47
CA LEU A 158 -6.44 9.14 -1.86
C LEU A 158 -6.58 10.24 -2.93
N ARG A 159 -5.76 11.28 -2.86
CA ARG A 159 -5.69 12.33 -3.89
C ARG A 159 -5.09 11.84 -5.21
N GLN A 160 -3.98 11.12 -5.15
CA GLN A 160 -3.37 10.52 -6.35
C GLN A 160 -4.33 9.56 -7.06
N MET A 161 -5.24 8.95 -6.30
CA MET A 161 -6.29 8.07 -6.83
C MET A 161 -7.60 8.81 -7.17
N ASN A 162 -7.58 10.15 -7.19
CA ASN A 162 -8.73 11.01 -7.51
C ASN A 162 -10.01 10.64 -6.75
N MET A 163 -9.91 10.35 -5.44
CA MET A 163 -11.07 10.04 -4.63
C MET A 163 -12.13 11.16 -4.72
N ASN A 164 -13.35 10.79 -5.10
CA ASN A 164 -14.52 11.66 -5.08
C ASN A 164 -15.30 11.46 -3.77
N GLU A 165 -15.76 12.55 -3.17
CA GLU A 165 -16.55 12.49 -1.94
C GLU A 165 -17.98 11.95 -2.13
N SER A 166 -18.50 11.99 -3.36
CA SER A 166 -19.86 11.51 -3.69
C SER A 166 -19.89 10.03 -4.09
N ASP A 167 -18.73 9.41 -4.29
CA ASP A 167 -18.61 8.04 -4.77
C ASP A 167 -18.00 7.14 -3.69
N HIS A 168 -18.10 5.83 -3.90
CA HIS A 168 -17.33 4.86 -3.12
C HIS A 168 -15.83 5.15 -3.26
N SER A 169 -15.08 5.09 -2.16
CA SER A 169 -13.63 5.30 -2.20
C SER A 169 -12.96 4.29 -3.14
N PRO A 170 -11.80 4.64 -3.73
CA PRO A 170 -11.01 3.66 -4.46
C PRO A 170 -10.43 2.61 -3.50
N GLN A 171 -10.12 1.42 -4.03
CA GLN A 171 -9.26 0.47 -3.34
C GLN A 171 -7.87 1.11 -3.25
N ILE A 172 -7.27 1.10 -2.06
CA ILE A 172 -5.97 1.73 -1.79
C ILE A 172 -4.91 0.74 -1.30
N GLY A 173 -5.26 -0.54 -1.12
CA GLY A 173 -4.35 -1.54 -0.60
C GLY A 173 -4.98 -2.92 -0.44
N TRP A 174 -4.21 -3.78 0.24
CA TRP A 174 -4.57 -5.15 0.61
C TRP A 174 -4.36 -5.35 2.11
N ALA A 175 -5.34 -5.95 2.78
CA ALA A 175 -5.20 -6.43 4.14
C ALA A 175 -4.44 -7.76 4.14
N ALA A 176 -3.82 -8.11 5.26
CA ALA A 176 -2.96 -9.29 5.35
C ALA A 176 -3.70 -10.62 5.14
N ASP A 177 -5.03 -10.61 5.30
CA ASP A 177 -5.93 -11.73 5.04
C ASP A 177 -6.44 -11.80 3.58
N GLY A 178 -5.99 -10.89 2.71
CA GLY A 178 -6.28 -10.88 1.28
C GLY A 178 -7.55 -10.10 0.89
N PHE A 179 -8.29 -9.55 1.85
CA PHE A 179 -9.40 -8.63 1.53
C PHE A 179 -8.88 -7.25 1.11
N PRO A 180 -9.59 -6.55 0.21
CA PRO A 180 -9.18 -5.22 -0.23
C PRO A 180 -9.37 -4.19 0.90
N ILE A 181 -8.47 -3.20 0.92
CA ILE A 181 -8.58 -2.02 1.78
C ILE A 181 -9.01 -0.84 0.93
N TYR A 182 -10.03 -0.13 1.37
CA TYR A 182 -10.56 1.07 0.73
C TYR A 182 -10.29 2.33 1.56
N GLY A 183 -10.37 3.50 0.91
CA GLY A 183 -10.48 4.78 1.58
C GLY A 183 -11.75 4.90 2.45
N PRO A 184 -12.06 6.08 3.01
CA PRO A 184 -13.05 6.22 4.07
C PRO A 184 -14.53 6.15 3.65
N ARG A 185 -14.84 6.04 2.35
CA ARG A 185 -16.22 6.13 1.84
C ARG A 185 -16.71 4.82 1.24
N GLY A 186 -17.89 4.40 1.65
CA GLY A 186 -18.62 3.24 1.14
C GLY A 186 -19.66 3.64 0.09
N PRO A 187 -20.73 2.83 -0.10
CA PRO A 187 -21.81 3.12 -1.05
C PRO A 187 -22.34 4.56 -0.96
N ASP A 188 -22.59 5.15 -2.13
CA ASP A 188 -23.14 6.51 -2.29
C ASP A 188 -22.32 7.61 -1.57
N GLY A 189 -21.00 7.42 -1.43
CA GLY A 189 -20.12 8.39 -0.78
C GLY A 189 -20.24 8.42 0.75
N THR A 190 -20.96 7.47 1.36
CA THR A 190 -21.19 7.39 2.80
C THR A 190 -19.87 7.25 3.55
N ILE A 191 -19.57 8.15 4.50
CA ILE A 191 -18.40 8.00 5.37
C ILE A 191 -18.58 6.76 6.25
N MET A 192 -17.68 5.79 6.09
CA MET A 192 -17.74 4.52 6.79
C MET A 192 -17.31 4.68 8.23
N ARG A 193 -18.20 4.26 9.13
CA ARG A 193 -18.03 4.28 10.57
C ARG A 193 -18.55 2.98 11.16
N THR A 194 -17.97 2.50 12.26
CA THR A 194 -18.45 1.29 12.93
C THR A 194 -19.90 1.45 13.37
N CYS A 195 -20.74 0.44 13.16
CA CYS A 195 -22.17 0.51 13.42
C CYS A 195 -22.49 0.98 14.85
N SER A 196 -21.75 0.49 15.85
CA SER A 196 -21.90 0.89 17.26
C SER A 196 -21.67 2.38 17.49
N SER A 197 -20.70 3.00 16.80
CA SER A 197 -20.44 4.45 16.89
C SER A 197 -21.59 5.30 16.35
N GLN A 198 -22.44 4.70 15.52
CA GLN A 198 -23.62 5.32 14.92
C GLN A 198 -24.92 4.96 15.65
N GLY A 199 -24.86 4.14 16.71
CA GLY A 199 -26.04 3.58 17.37
C GLY A 199 -26.82 2.59 16.50
N LEU A 200 -26.17 2.03 15.47
CA LEU A 200 -26.75 1.07 14.54
C LEU A 200 -26.34 -0.36 14.91
N SER A 201 -27.24 -1.31 14.65
CA SER A 201 -26.91 -2.75 14.70
C SER A 201 -26.53 -3.32 13.32
N SER A 202 -26.95 -2.64 12.24
CA SER A 202 -26.67 -3.00 10.85
C SER A 202 -26.95 -1.80 9.94
N GLY A 203 -26.45 -1.83 8.71
CA GLY A 203 -26.60 -0.76 7.73
C GLY A 203 -25.35 -0.61 6.87
N VAL A 204 -25.18 0.56 6.25
CA VAL A 204 -23.92 0.97 5.59
C VAL A 204 -22.97 1.46 6.68
N CYS A 205 -22.35 0.51 7.37
CA CYS A 205 -21.45 0.73 8.49
C CYS A 205 -20.49 -0.45 8.62
N THR A 206 -19.32 -0.22 9.22
CA THR A 206 -18.34 -1.29 9.44
C THR A 206 -18.66 -2.10 10.69
N ASP A 207 -18.16 -3.33 10.73
CA ASP A 207 -18.07 -4.14 11.94
C ASP A 207 -16.97 -3.62 12.89
N SER A 208 -16.76 -4.34 14.00
CA SER A 208 -15.74 -3.99 14.99
C SER A 208 -14.30 -4.12 14.49
N CYS A 209 -14.06 -4.86 13.39
CA CYS A 209 -12.76 -4.97 12.74
C CYS A 209 -12.55 -3.92 11.65
N GLY A 210 -13.51 -3.00 11.46
CA GLY A 210 -13.40 -1.92 10.48
C GLY A 210 -13.68 -2.35 9.05
N GLY A 211 -14.37 -3.49 8.83
CA GLY A 211 -14.79 -3.90 7.49
C GLY A 211 -16.29 -4.03 7.32
N TYR A 212 -16.71 -4.21 6.07
CA TYR A 212 -18.12 -4.22 5.66
C TYR A 212 -18.41 -5.45 4.81
N ALA A 213 -19.22 -6.36 5.37
CA ALA A 213 -19.73 -7.54 4.68
C ALA A 213 -20.92 -7.17 3.77
N ALA A 214 -20.69 -7.11 2.46
CA ALA A 214 -21.71 -6.85 1.45
C ALA A 214 -21.24 -7.29 0.06
N THR A 215 -22.17 -7.55 -0.86
CA THR A 215 -21.82 -7.63 -2.29
C THR A 215 -22.13 -6.30 -2.94
N LEU A 216 -21.11 -5.59 -3.42
CA LEU A 216 -21.23 -4.29 -4.06
C LEU A 216 -20.83 -4.41 -5.53
N SER A 217 -21.76 -4.90 -6.36
CA SER A 217 -21.46 -5.27 -7.76
C SER A 217 -20.99 -4.13 -8.66
N THR A 218 -21.25 -2.88 -8.26
CA THR A 218 -20.76 -1.67 -8.95
C THR A 218 -19.36 -1.24 -8.49
N VAL A 219 -18.83 -1.86 -7.44
CA VAL A 219 -17.54 -1.51 -6.82
C VAL A 219 -16.51 -2.60 -7.13
N ASP A 220 -16.81 -3.85 -6.77
CA ASP A 220 -15.88 -4.97 -6.95
C ASP A 220 -16.62 -6.33 -6.92
N THR A 221 -15.84 -7.42 -6.88
CA THR A 221 -16.33 -8.81 -6.80
C THR A 221 -16.04 -9.50 -5.47
N TYR A 222 -15.74 -8.75 -4.40
CA TYR A 222 -15.54 -9.25 -3.04
C TYR A 222 -16.85 -9.24 -2.24
N THR A 223 -16.93 -10.05 -1.19
CA THR A 223 -18.08 -10.08 -0.26
C THR A 223 -17.80 -9.36 1.05
N TYR A 224 -16.54 -8.96 1.28
CA TYR A 224 -16.08 -8.22 2.44
C TYR A 224 -14.93 -7.30 2.04
N ARG A 225 -14.81 -6.14 2.70
CA ARG A 225 -13.66 -5.23 2.56
C ARG A 225 -13.43 -4.39 3.80
N TYR A 226 -12.19 -3.97 4.02
CA TYR A 226 -11.84 -3.03 5.08
C TYR A 226 -11.91 -1.59 4.57
N TYR A 227 -12.23 -0.67 5.47
CA TYR A 227 -12.14 0.76 5.23
C TYR A 227 -11.15 1.35 6.23
N LEU A 228 -10.24 2.19 5.75
CA LEU A 228 -9.57 3.11 6.66
C LEU A 228 -10.60 4.18 7.04
N GLN A 229 -11.00 4.21 8.30
CA GLN A 229 -12.08 5.06 8.77
C GLN A 229 -11.52 6.43 9.18
N GLY A 230 -12.26 7.50 8.89
CA GLY A 230 -11.80 8.84 9.18
C GLY A 230 -12.29 9.89 8.20
N ASN A 231 -12.02 11.14 8.54
CA ASN A 231 -12.03 12.22 7.57
C ASN A 231 -10.68 12.22 6.85
N ALA A 232 -10.64 12.46 5.54
CA ALA A 232 -9.41 12.96 4.92
C ALA A 232 -9.05 14.29 5.60
N ILE A 233 -7.77 14.51 5.95
CA ILE A 233 -7.30 15.51 6.94
C ILE A 233 -7.82 16.93 6.66
N SER A 234 -8.16 17.28 5.42
CA SER A 234 -8.43 18.67 5.05
C SER A 234 -9.62 18.91 4.12
N GLY A 235 -10.46 17.90 3.90
CA GLY A 235 -11.33 17.87 2.71
C GLY A 235 -10.49 17.69 1.44
N VAL A 236 -11.13 17.31 0.34
CA VAL A 236 -10.44 17.22 -0.96
C VAL A 236 -9.94 18.62 -1.35
N GLY A 237 -8.65 18.94 -1.20
CA GLY A 237 -8.11 20.25 -1.60
C GLY A 237 -6.77 20.71 -1.03
N THR A 238 -6.53 20.71 0.29
CA THR A 238 -5.28 21.27 0.88
C THR A 238 -4.39 20.24 1.56
N CYS A 239 -3.09 20.45 1.72
CA CYS A 239 -2.28 19.59 2.58
C CYS A 239 -1.74 20.42 3.73
N GLY A 240 -2.53 20.44 4.80
CA GLY A 240 -2.06 20.95 6.08
C GLY A 240 -1.21 19.90 6.76
N SER A 241 -0.31 20.33 7.65
CA SER A 241 0.10 19.45 8.75
C SER A 241 -1.17 18.94 9.44
N PRO A 242 -1.22 17.69 9.93
CA PRO A 242 -2.36 17.25 10.72
C PRO A 242 -2.53 18.23 11.89
N ASP A 243 -3.50 19.15 11.80
CA ASP A 243 -3.65 20.30 12.70
C ASP A 243 -4.32 19.90 14.03
N GLY A 244 -4.09 18.65 14.44
CA GLY A 244 -4.75 18.05 15.58
C GLY A 244 -6.17 17.55 15.29
N THR A 245 -6.71 17.74 14.07
CA THR A 245 -8.00 17.17 13.64
C THR A 245 -7.89 15.80 12.97
N VAL A 246 -6.89 15.00 13.36
CA VAL A 246 -6.81 13.58 12.96
C VAL A 246 -8.08 12.88 13.44
N SER A 247 -8.94 12.52 12.48
CA SER A 247 -10.20 11.77 12.58
C SER A 247 -10.71 11.53 14.00
N GLY A 248 -11.81 12.19 14.40
CA GLY A 248 -12.36 12.10 15.74
C GLY A 248 -12.80 10.70 16.19
N SER A 249 -13.18 10.59 17.46
CA SER A 249 -13.59 9.32 18.11
C SER A 249 -14.74 8.61 17.41
N GLU A 250 -15.55 9.35 16.66
CA GLU A 250 -16.65 8.84 15.87
C GLU A 250 -16.19 7.89 14.74
N HIS A 251 -14.93 8.00 14.30
CA HIS A 251 -14.32 7.16 13.25
C HIS A 251 -13.47 6.02 13.79
N TYR A 252 -13.39 5.85 15.12
CA TYR A 252 -12.65 4.74 15.69
C TYR A 252 -13.35 3.41 15.37
N PRO A 253 -12.60 2.37 14.95
CA PRO A 253 -11.14 2.35 14.72
C PRO A 253 -10.73 2.85 13.32
N GLN A 254 -9.71 3.71 13.23
CA GLN A 254 -9.25 4.28 11.97
C GLN A 254 -8.52 3.26 11.06
N THR A 255 -7.80 2.30 11.65
CA THR A 255 -7.25 1.12 10.98
C THR A 255 -7.81 -0.16 11.60
N PRO A 256 -7.84 -1.30 10.87
CA PRO A 256 -8.40 -2.54 11.39
C PRO A 256 -7.75 -2.98 12.72
N PRO A 257 -8.50 -3.09 13.83
CA PRO A 257 -8.02 -3.68 15.07
C PRO A 257 -7.96 -5.20 15.00
N CYS A 258 -8.59 -5.80 13.99
CA CYS A 258 -8.60 -7.23 13.77
C CYS A 258 -8.76 -7.56 12.30
N LEU A 259 -8.40 -8.80 11.95
CA LEU A 259 -8.66 -9.37 10.63
C LEU A 259 -9.71 -10.49 10.73
N MET A 260 -10.67 -10.45 9.81
CA MET A 260 -11.80 -11.35 9.65
C MET A 260 -11.53 -12.51 8.70
N GLY A 261 -10.37 -12.54 8.04
CA GLY A 261 -9.98 -13.66 7.21
C GLY A 261 -8.93 -14.58 7.83
N CYS A 262 -8.50 -15.55 7.03
CA CYS A 262 -7.55 -16.59 7.40
C CYS A 262 -6.61 -16.89 6.22
N CYS A 263 -5.55 -17.66 6.46
CA CYS A 263 -4.63 -18.12 5.43
C CYS A 263 -5.11 -19.44 4.81
N PRO A 264 -5.52 -19.46 3.52
CA PRO A 264 -6.02 -20.67 2.88
C PRO A 264 -4.94 -21.73 2.71
N SER A 265 -5.36 -22.99 2.59
CA SER A 265 -4.42 -24.10 2.37
C SER A 265 -3.62 -23.89 1.08
N GLY A 266 -2.29 -24.02 1.19
CA GLY A 266 -1.37 -23.85 0.07
C GLY A 266 -1.00 -22.40 -0.26
N ALA A 267 -1.61 -21.40 0.40
CA ALA A 267 -1.20 -20.01 0.28
C ALA A 267 -0.03 -19.67 1.23
N THR A 268 0.86 -18.80 0.79
CA THR A 268 1.85 -18.14 1.64
C THR A 268 1.29 -16.79 2.12
N CYS A 269 1.10 -16.64 3.43
CA CYS A 269 0.66 -15.38 4.04
C CYS A 269 1.79 -14.76 4.85
N SER A 270 2.15 -13.51 4.57
CA SER A 270 3.26 -12.81 5.24
C SER A 270 3.02 -12.53 6.72
N LEU A 271 1.75 -12.41 7.13
CA LEU A 271 1.40 -12.21 8.53
C LEU A 271 1.32 -13.55 9.26
N SER A 272 2.33 -13.85 10.07
CA SER A 272 2.46 -15.13 10.77
C SER A 272 1.39 -15.38 11.83
N THR A 273 0.69 -14.34 12.29
CA THR A 273 -0.42 -14.44 13.25
C THR A 273 -1.74 -14.79 12.58
N LEU A 274 -1.82 -14.78 11.24
CA LEU A 274 -3.03 -15.14 10.52
C LEU A 274 -3.28 -16.66 10.65
N PRO A 275 -4.44 -17.11 11.18
CA PRO A 275 -4.71 -18.53 11.37
C PRO A 275 -4.90 -19.23 10.03
N SER A 276 -4.63 -20.53 9.99
CA SER A 276 -5.06 -21.34 8.84
C SER A 276 -6.58 -21.39 8.76
N CYS A 277 -7.12 -21.39 7.54
CA CYS A 277 -8.56 -21.47 7.33
C CYS A 277 -9.17 -22.77 7.86
N GLY A 278 -10.25 -22.62 8.64
CA GLY A 278 -11.05 -23.73 9.18
C GLY A 278 -12.13 -24.20 8.23
N SER A 279 -12.99 -25.13 8.68
CA SER A 279 -14.12 -25.62 7.86
C SER A 279 -15.37 -24.73 7.93
N SER A 280 -15.39 -23.73 8.80
CA SER A 280 -16.48 -22.76 8.98
C SER A 280 -16.36 -21.53 8.10
N THR A 281 -15.27 -21.42 7.33
CA THR A 281 -15.01 -20.26 6.49
C THR A 281 -16.03 -20.17 5.36
N THR A 282 -16.21 -18.96 4.86
CA THR A 282 -17.03 -18.68 3.69
C THR A 282 -16.20 -17.98 2.64
N THR A 283 -16.52 -18.18 1.36
CA THR A 283 -15.78 -17.54 0.27
C THR A 283 -15.91 -16.02 0.36
N GLY A 284 -14.77 -15.32 0.42
CA GLY A 284 -14.68 -13.86 0.48
C GLY A 284 -14.93 -13.15 -0.85
N THR A 285 -15.32 -13.90 -1.87
CA THR A 285 -15.48 -13.44 -3.25
C THR A 285 -16.75 -13.98 -3.88
N THR A 286 -17.25 -13.27 -4.88
CA THR A 286 -18.39 -13.71 -5.70
C THR A 286 -17.95 -14.75 -6.73
N SER A 287 -18.90 -15.48 -7.32
CA SER A 287 -18.61 -16.50 -8.35
C SER A 287 -18.01 -15.93 -9.64
N THR A 288 -18.09 -14.61 -9.86
CA THR A 288 -17.50 -13.92 -11.01
C THR A 288 -16.10 -13.38 -10.74
N PHE A 289 -15.57 -13.56 -9.52
CA PHE A 289 -14.24 -13.09 -9.17
C PHE A 289 -13.17 -13.78 -10.01
N SER A 290 -12.24 -12.97 -10.52
CA SER A 290 -11.03 -13.43 -11.17
C SER A 290 -9.88 -12.58 -10.66
N ALA A 291 -8.85 -13.25 -10.15
CA ALA A 291 -7.71 -12.54 -9.63
C ALA A 291 -6.89 -11.92 -10.76
N VAL A 292 -6.66 -10.61 -10.65
CA VAL A 292 -5.83 -9.84 -11.56
C VAL A 292 -4.81 -9.06 -10.72
N ALA A 293 -3.56 -9.04 -11.19
CA ALA A 293 -2.51 -8.26 -10.57
C ALA A 293 -2.78 -6.80 -10.91
N LEU A 294 -2.90 -5.95 -9.90
CA LEU A 294 -3.18 -4.54 -10.13
C LEU A 294 -1.95 -3.88 -10.77
N THR A 295 -2.09 -3.45 -12.02
CA THR A 295 -1.13 -2.55 -12.63
C THR A 295 -1.39 -1.16 -12.10
N ILE A 296 -0.78 -0.86 -10.96
CA ILE A 296 -0.79 0.49 -10.43
C ILE A 296 0.16 1.28 -11.30
N LEU A 297 -0.40 2.04 -12.26
CA LEU A 297 0.38 3.01 -13.03
C LEU A 297 1.23 3.79 -12.03
N PRO A 298 2.53 4.01 -12.30
CA PRO A 298 3.44 4.56 -11.32
C PRO A 298 2.78 5.78 -10.70
N LEU A 299 2.38 5.66 -9.44
CA LEU A 299 1.90 6.76 -8.61
C LEU A 299 3.13 7.67 -8.47
N ARG A 300 3.45 8.47 -9.49
CA ARG A 300 4.71 9.21 -9.62
C ARG A 300 4.45 10.54 -10.36
N PRO A 301 5.05 11.67 -9.95
CA PRO A 301 5.51 12.07 -8.61
C PRO A 301 4.89 13.40 -8.14
N ALA A 302 4.72 13.51 -6.81
CA ALA A 302 5.01 14.69 -5.97
C ALA A 302 4.37 16.08 -6.18
N CYS A 303 3.93 16.49 -7.37
CA CYS A 303 3.78 17.93 -7.65
C CYS A 303 2.37 18.51 -7.44
N GLN A 304 1.30 17.71 -7.34
CA GLN A 304 -0.04 18.22 -7.65
C GLN A 304 -1.06 18.34 -6.51
N ALA A 305 -0.70 18.17 -5.23
CA ALA A 305 -1.72 18.40 -4.19
C ALA A 305 -1.22 18.97 -2.87
N CYS A 306 -0.03 18.58 -2.43
CA CYS A 306 0.44 18.93 -1.10
C CYS A 306 1.65 19.85 -1.04
N TRP A 307 2.32 19.99 -2.16
CA TRP A 307 3.54 20.75 -2.24
C TRP A 307 3.26 22.24 -2.51
N GLU A 308 2.25 22.57 -3.33
CA GLU A 308 1.85 23.96 -3.62
C GLU A 308 1.20 24.68 -2.42
N TYR A 309 0.64 23.93 -1.47
CA TYR A 309 -0.13 24.44 -0.33
C TYR A 309 0.41 24.04 1.05
N GLY A 310 1.50 23.25 1.09
CA GLY A 310 2.17 22.83 2.32
C GLY A 310 3.09 23.90 2.89
N SER A 311 3.23 23.92 4.21
CA SER A 311 3.73 25.02 5.06
C SER A 311 5.15 25.57 4.82
N ASP A 312 5.91 25.13 3.80
CA ASP A 312 7.31 25.54 3.61
C ASP A 312 7.71 26.02 2.18
N GLY A 313 6.77 26.17 1.23
CA GLY A 313 6.91 27.08 0.07
C GLY A 313 8.10 26.93 -0.91
N ALA A 314 8.96 25.93 -0.82
CA ALA A 314 9.99 25.67 -1.84
C ALA A 314 9.40 24.91 -3.04
N THR A 315 10.10 24.74 -4.16
CA THR A 315 9.69 23.90 -5.31
C THR A 315 10.84 22.95 -5.66
N PRO A 316 10.66 21.62 -5.81
CA PRO A 316 11.75 20.74 -6.19
C PRO A 316 12.03 20.94 -7.69
N ALA A 317 13.30 20.88 -8.07
CA ALA A 317 13.74 21.09 -9.46
C ALA A 317 13.09 20.13 -10.48
N PHE A 318 12.50 19.01 -10.02
CA PHE A 318 11.89 17.98 -10.86
C PHE A 318 10.43 18.23 -11.28
N CYS A 319 9.77 19.26 -10.72
CA CYS A 319 8.39 19.62 -11.12
C CYS A 319 8.31 20.49 -12.38
N GLY A 320 9.45 20.89 -12.97
CA GLY A 320 9.55 21.83 -14.09
C GLY A 320 9.22 21.28 -15.49
N GLY A 321 8.45 20.20 -15.62
CA GLY A 321 8.06 19.70 -16.94
C GLY A 321 7.40 18.35 -16.93
N ARG A 322 6.08 18.32 -16.75
CA ARG A 322 5.15 17.35 -17.37
C ARG A 322 3.74 17.87 -17.09
N GLY A 323 3.04 18.24 -18.17
CA GLY A 323 1.67 18.73 -18.10
C GLY A 323 0.76 17.72 -17.41
N SER A 324 -0.29 18.25 -16.79
CA SER A 324 -1.43 17.51 -16.28
C SER A 324 -1.76 16.32 -17.19
N LEU A 325 -1.59 15.09 -16.70
CA LEU A 325 -2.32 13.93 -17.21
C LEU A 325 -3.76 14.02 -16.70
N ALA A 326 -4.43 15.11 -17.06
CA ALA A 326 -5.86 15.16 -17.06
C ALA A 326 -6.32 14.31 -18.25
N ALA A 327 -7.16 13.30 -17.97
CA ALA A 327 -8.11 12.71 -18.91
C ALA A 327 -7.68 11.61 -19.90
N GLU A 328 -6.58 10.88 -19.71
CA GLU A 328 -6.39 9.60 -20.42
C GLU A 328 -6.25 8.43 -19.43
N LYS A 329 -7.25 7.53 -19.45
CA LYS A 329 -7.40 6.26 -18.70
C LYS A 329 -8.05 6.25 -17.31
N ALA A 330 -9.13 7.02 -17.12
CA ALA A 330 -10.11 6.68 -16.08
C ALA A 330 -11.03 5.48 -16.47
N ASP A 331 -11.02 5.05 -17.74
CA ASP A 331 -11.94 4.01 -18.25
C ASP A 331 -11.53 2.56 -17.94
N GLU A 332 -10.36 2.31 -17.33
CA GLU A 332 -9.87 0.94 -17.11
C GLU A 332 -10.24 0.37 -15.72
N TYR A 333 -10.80 1.19 -14.82
CA TYR A 333 -11.21 0.74 -13.48
C TYR A 333 -12.71 0.39 -13.36
N SER A 334 -13.48 0.41 -14.46
CA SER A 334 -14.84 -0.15 -14.46
C SER A 334 -14.81 -1.58 -15.02
N GLY A 335 -15.08 -2.55 -14.16
CA GLY A 335 -15.16 -3.96 -14.53
C GLY A 335 -16.16 -4.19 -15.66
N THR A 336 -15.67 -4.29 -16.90
CA THR A 336 -16.45 -4.81 -18.03
C THR A 336 -15.58 -5.75 -18.85
N VAL A 337 -15.87 -7.05 -18.75
CA VAL A 337 -15.32 -8.10 -19.61
C VAL A 337 -15.67 -7.78 -21.06
N ARG A 338 -14.73 -7.23 -21.84
CA ARG A 338 -14.87 -7.23 -23.29
C ARG A 338 -14.62 -8.64 -23.80
N LYS A 339 -15.70 -9.36 -24.14
CA LYS A 339 -15.63 -10.50 -25.04
C LYS A 339 -14.96 -10.05 -26.34
N PHE A 340 -13.72 -10.47 -26.58
CA PHE A 340 -13.15 -10.38 -27.91
C PHE A 340 -13.79 -11.44 -28.79
N GLY A 341 -14.68 -10.97 -29.66
CA GLY A 341 -15.20 -11.74 -30.78
C GLY A 341 -14.05 -12.14 -31.71
N SER A 342 -14.11 -13.39 -32.14
CA SER A 342 -13.34 -14.03 -33.21
C SER A 342 -13.05 -13.09 -34.39
N GLY A 343 -11.76 -12.85 -34.67
CA GLY A 343 -11.31 -12.08 -35.84
C GLY A 343 -9.82 -12.27 -36.14
N ALA A 344 -9.54 -13.16 -37.09
CA ALA A 344 -8.34 -13.32 -37.92
C ALA A 344 -6.96 -12.84 -37.41
N PHE A 345 -6.09 -13.84 -37.15
CA PHE A 345 -4.64 -13.74 -37.16
C PHE A 345 -4.11 -13.14 -38.48
N LEU A 346 -3.27 -12.12 -38.40
CA LEU A 346 -2.36 -11.73 -39.48
C LEU A 346 -0.99 -11.40 -38.88
N CYS A 347 -0.09 -12.38 -39.00
CA CYS A 347 1.35 -12.22 -38.80
C CYS A 347 1.91 -11.19 -39.78
N PHE A 348 2.69 -10.22 -39.28
CA PHE A 348 3.68 -9.52 -40.10
C PHE A 348 5.07 -9.78 -39.55
N VAL A 349 5.80 -10.63 -40.29
CA VAL A 349 7.25 -10.85 -40.19
C VAL A 349 7.92 -9.71 -40.95
N TRP A 350 8.85 -9.01 -40.30
CA TRP A 350 9.68 -8.00 -40.93
C TRP A 350 10.92 -8.68 -41.53
N LEU A 351 11.04 -8.74 -42.86
CA LEU A 351 12.24 -9.19 -43.56
C LEU A 351 12.90 -7.98 -44.22
N ALA A 352 14.10 -7.62 -43.75
CA ALA A 352 14.95 -6.64 -44.39
C ALA A 352 15.71 -7.32 -45.53
N LEU A 353 15.62 -6.77 -46.75
CA LEU A 353 16.55 -7.10 -47.83
C LEU A 353 16.99 -5.84 -48.58
N HIS A 354 18.30 -5.65 -48.64
CA HIS A 354 18.98 -4.68 -49.50
C HIS A 354 18.77 -5.04 -50.98
N ALA A 355 18.60 -4.03 -51.83
CA ALA A 355 18.88 -4.14 -53.26
C ALA A 355 19.45 -2.80 -53.78
N VAL A 356 20.76 -2.79 -53.97
CA VAL A 356 21.45 -1.98 -54.98
C VAL A 356 21.03 -2.50 -56.35
N LEU A 357 20.73 -1.64 -57.33
CA LEU A 357 21.18 -1.76 -58.73
C LEU A 357 20.70 -0.58 -59.60
N HIS A 358 21.50 -0.37 -60.64
CA HIS A 358 21.62 0.76 -61.57
C HIS A 358 20.47 1.03 -62.56
N GLY A 359 20.48 2.27 -63.08
CA GLY A 359 20.27 2.61 -64.50
C GLY A 359 19.29 3.78 -64.75
N PRO A 360 19.24 4.36 -65.96
CA PRO A 360 20.33 4.80 -66.83
C PRO A 360 20.11 6.22 -67.43
N SER A 361 21.19 6.93 -67.73
CA SER A 361 21.40 7.81 -68.92
C SER A 361 22.70 8.58 -68.78
#